data_AF-A0A9E2M510-F1
#
_entry.id   AF-A0A9E2M510-F1
#
_cell.length_a   1.000
_cell.length_b   1.000
_cell.length_c   1.000
_cell.angle_alpha   90.00
_cell.angle_beta   90.00
_cell.angle_gamma   90.00
#
_symmetry.space_group_name_H-M   'P 1'
#
loop_
_entity.id
_entity.type
_entity.pdbx_description
1 polymer ?
#
loop_
_entity_poly.entity_id
_entity_poly.type
_entity_poly.pdbx_seq_one_letter_code
_entity_poly.pdbx_strand_id
1 'polypeptide(L)'
;PKGYWPVYKGESFDIWNPDTGKYYAWADPNEIMEHLQKKRERGHKNKRSAFHEFSKDWIEDRRTLPCLHPRIAFRDVTNRTNQRTVIVSVVPPEVVITNKGPYLLWPKGSTPDQAYVLGIMSSLIFDWYSRRFVEEALNFYLFNSFPVPRASTDGVLSMQIVELAGRLACPDKRFAAFARVVGVKYGQLKDDEKEDMVHELDAVVAHLYGLNQKQLTHIFETFHEGWDYEDRLRATLKHFKEWKKKLWITE
;
A
#
# COMPACT_ATOMS: atom_id res chain seq x y z
N PRO A 1 -19.13 -12.38 -13.58
CA PRO A 1 -19.50 -13.27 -14.69
C PRO A 1 -18.26 -13.85 -15.37
N LYS A 2 -18.34 -15.03 -15.99
CA LYS A 2 -17.20 -15.62 -16.71
C LYS A 2 -16.77 -14.67 -17.83
N GLY A 3 -15.46 -14.38 -17.91
CA GLY A 3 -14.88 -13.48 -18.92
C GLY A 3 -14.99 -11.98 -18.63
N TYR A 4 -15.64 -11.57 -17.53
CA TYR A 4 -15.72 -10.17 -17.12
C TYR A 4 -14.77 -9.88 -15.95
N TRP A 5 -14.22 -8.67 -15.92
CA TRP A 5 -13.37 -8.21 -14.83
C TRP A 5 -14.21 -7.58 -13.71
N PRO A 6 -13.89 -7.84 -12.42
CA PRO A 6 -14.59 -7.20 -11.32
C PRO A 6 -14.24 -5.70 -11.28
N VAL A 7 -15.26 -4.89 -10.96
CA VAL A 7 -15.10 -3.46 -10.73
C VAL A 7 -14.99 -3.22 -9.23
N TYR A 8 -13.79 -2.84 -8.79
CA TYR A 8 -13.44 -2.54 -7.42
C TYR A 8 -13.92 -1.16 -6.99
N LYS A 9 -14.36 -1.07 -5.75
CA LYS A 9 -14.57 0.18 -4.99
C LYS A 9 -13.86 0.06 -3.63
N GLY A 10 -14.06 1.04 -2.75
CA GLY A 10 -13.39 1.06 -1.44
C GLY A 10 -13.46 -0.28 -0.70
N GLU A 11 -14.66 -0.87 -0.54
CA GLU A 11 -14.82 -2.13 0.22
C GLU A 11 -14.25 -3.39 -0.48
N SER A 12 -13.74 -3.29 -1.71
CA SER A 12 -13.25 -4.43 -2.49
C SER A 12 -11.86 -4.93 -2.07
N PHE A 13 -11.11 -4.13 -1.32
CA PHE A 13 -9.78 -4.48 -0.83
C PHE A 13 -9.54 -3.83 0.54
N ASP A 14 -8.77 -4.48 1.40
CA ASP A 14 -8.31 -3.98 2.69
C ASP A 14 -6.78 -4.13 2.82
N ILE A 15 -6.21 -3.61 3.90
CA ILE A 15 -4.78 -3.76 4.19
C ILE A 15 -4.43 -5.26 4.25
N TRP A 16 -3.48 -5.68 3.41
CA TRP A 16 -3.07 -7.09 3.25
C TRP A 16 -4.21 -8.04 2.86
N ASN A 17 -5.31 -7.52 2.32
CA ASN A 17 -6.41 -8.29 1.74
C ASN A 17 -6.82 -7.66 0.40
N PRO A 18 -6.21 -8.08 -0.72
CA PRO A 18 -6.37 -7.39 -1.99
C PRO A 18 -7.69 -7.69 -2.71
N ASP A 19 -8.53 -8.57 -2.16
CA ASP A 19 -9.81 -8.98 -2.76
C ASP A 19 -10.77 -9.51 -1.69
N THR A 20 -11.73 -8.69 -1.27
CA THR A 20 -12.72 -9.06 -0.25
C THR A 20 -13.89 -9.88 -0.81
N GLY A 21 -13.93 -10.10 -2.13
CA GLY A 21 -15.08 -10.69 -2.83
C GLY A 21 -16.26 -9.73 -3.03
N LYS A 22 -16.17 -8.47 -2.57
CA LYS A 22 -17.22 -7.46 -2.73
C LYS A 22 -16.93 -6.56 -3.92
N TYR A 23 -17.79 -6.59 -4.93
CA TYR A 23 -17.58 -5.84 -6.18
C TYR A 23 -18.74 -4.85 -6.44
N TYR A 24 -18.41 -3.72 -7.05
CA TYR A 24 -19.41 -2.71 -7.45
C TYR A 24 -20.19 -3.15 -8.70
N ALA A 25 -19.47 -3.70 -9.67
CA ALA A 25 -20.00 -4.12 -10.97
C ALA A 25 -19.02 -5.09 -11.64
N TRP A 26 -19.30 -5.40 -12.91
CA TRP A 26 -18.44 -6.21 -13.77
C TRP A 26 -18.27 -5.49 -15.11
N ALA A 27 -17.06 -5.52 -15.67
CA ALA A 27 -16.72 -4.82 -16.91
C ALA A 27 -16.25 -5.79 -17.98
N ASP A 28 -16.68 -5.57 -19.23
CA ASP A 28 -16.12 -6.26 -20.39
C ASP A 28 -14.67 -5.80 -20.60
N PRO A 29 -13.69 -6.72 -20.60
CA PRO A 29 -12.27 -6.36 -20.74
C PRO A 29 -11.96 -5.58 -22.03
N ASN A 30 -12.60 -5.91 -23.15
CA ASN A 30 -12.31 -5.27 -24.44
C ASN A 30 -12.79 -3.82 -24.44
N GLU A 31 -14.01 -3.59 -23.96
CA GLU A 31 -14.58 -2.24 -23.88
C GLU A 31 -13.84 -1.37 -22.87
N ILE A 32 -13.54 -1.90 -21.68
CA ILE A 32 -12.91 -1.11 -20.63
C ILE A 32 -11.45 -0.81 -20.93
N MET A 33 -10.69 -1.74 -21.52
CA MET A 33 -9.30 -1.48 -21.92
C MET A 33 -9.23 -0.39 -23.00
N GLU A 34 -10.14 -0.42 -23.98
CA GLU A 34 -10.23 0.62 -25.00
C GLU A 34 -10.56 1.99 -24.40
N HIS A 35 -11.50 2.02 -23.44
CA HIS A 35 -11.82 3.25 -22.70
C HIS A 35 -10.63 3.78 -21.89
N LEU A 36 -9.96 2.90 -21.14
CA LEU A 36 -8.80 3.25 -20.30
C LEU A 36 -7.62 3.72 -21.13
N GLN A 37 -7.38 3.11 -22.30
CA GLN A 37 -6.36 3.56 -23.24
C GLN A 37 -6.63 4.99 -23.72
N LYS A 38 -7.83 5.27 -24.21
CA LYS A 38 -8.22 6.62 -24.64
C LYS A 38 -8.11 7.63 -23.50
N LYS A 39 -8.51 7.24 -22.28
CA LYS A 39 -8.39 8.09 -21.08
C LYS A 39 -6.92 8.41 -20.78
N ARG A 40 -6.04 7.42 -20.84
CA ARG A 40 -4.59 7.56 -20.63
C ARG A 40 -3.94 8.48 -21.66
N GLU A 41 -4.23 8.31 -22.95
CA GLU A 41 -3.71 9.15 -24.04
C GLU A 41 -4.16 10.61 -23.91
N ARG A 42 -5.44 10.85 -23.56
CA ARG A 42 -5.92 12.21 -23.25
C ARG A 42 -5.23 12.78 -22.02
N GLY A 43 -5.05 11.96 -20.99
CA GLY A 43 -4.36 12.33 -19.75
C GLY A 43 -2.91 12.75 -20.00
N HIS A 44 -2.20 12.09 -20.90
CA HIS A 44 -0.81 12.42 -21.25
C HIS A 44 -0.68 13.84 -21.84
N LYS A 45 -1.68 14.28 -22.60
CA LYS A 45 -1.73 15.64 -23.19
C LYS A 45 -2.05 16.74 -22.17
N ASN A 46 -2.50 16.39 -20.96
CA ASN A 46 -2.90 17.33 -19.92
C ASN A 46 -1.83 17.44 -18.84
N LYS A 47 -1.17 18.60 -18.72
CA LYS A 47 -0.12 18.86 -17.71
C LYS A 47 -0.54 18.64 -16.25
N ARG A 48 -1.84 18.65 -15.94
CA ARG A 48 -2.38 18.40 -14.60
C ARG A 48 -2.62 16.91 -14.30
N SER A 49 -2.48 16.03 -15.29
CA SER A 49 -2.69 14.60 -15.13
C SER A 49 -1.36 13.89 -14.87
N ALA A 50 -1.37 12.92 -13.95
CA ALA A 50 -0.20 12.10 -13.64
C ALA A 50 0.36 11.35 -14.86
N PHE A 51 -0.48 11.06 -15.88
CA PHE A 51 -0.01 10.46 -17.14
C PHE A 51 0.89 11.38 -17.98
N HIS A 52 0.94 12.68 -17.67
CA HIS A 52 1.85 13.62 -18.34
C HIS A 52 3.33 13.33 -18.05
N GLU A 53 3.62 12.69 -16.90
CA GLU A 53 4.99 12.39 -16.47
C GLU A 53 5.60 11.15 -17.16
N PHE A 54 4.80 10.39 -17.91
CA PHE A 54 5.24 9.17 -18.58
C PHE A 54 5.71 9.44 -20.01
N SER A 55 6.61 8.60 -20.54
CA SER A 55 7.05 8.68 -21.93
C SER A 55 5.91 8.36 -22.90
N LYS A 56 6.00 8.92 -24.12
CA LYS A 56 5.04 8.65 -25.20
C LYS A 56 4.97 7.15 -25.53
N ASP A 57 6.12 6.48 -25.63
CA ASP A 57 6.20 5.05 -25.92
C ASP A 57 5.45 4.20 -24.88
N TRP A 58 5.56 4.56 -23.59
CA TRP A 58 4.82 3.88 -22.52
C TRP A 58 3.31 4.13 -22.64
N ILE A 59 2.89 5.34 -23.02
CA ILE A 59 1.47 5.70 -23.16
C ILE A 59 0.82 5.00 -24.36
N GLU A 60 1.56 4.80 -25.46
CA GLU A 60 1.06 4.17 -26.69
C GLU A 60 1.09 2.64 -26.62
N ASP A 61 1.98 2.03 -25.85
CA ASP A 61 2.01 0.57 -25.66
C ASP A 61 0.83 0.10 -24.79
N ARG A 62 -0.14 -0.58 -25.40
CA ARG A 62 -1.32 -1.13 -24.69
C ARG A 62 -0.96 -2.16 -23.62
N ARG A 63 0.19 -2.83 -23.72
CA ARG A 63 0.64 -3.84 -22.74
C ARG A 63 1.03 -3.23 -21.40
N THR A 64 1.32 -1.93 -21.37
CA THR A 64 1.67 -1.20 -20.15
C THR A 64 0.44 -0.61 -19.42
N LEU A 65 -0.78 -0.86 -19.93
CA LEU A 65 -2.00 -0.37 -19.30
C LEU A 65 -2.04 -0.78 -17.81
N PRO A 66 -2.24 0.16 -16.87
CA PRO A 66 -2.18 -0.15 -15.44
C PRO A 66 -3.12 -1.26 -14.97
N CYS A 67 -4.27 -1.44 -15.62
CA CYS A 67 -5.22 -2.51 -15.27
C CYS A 67 -4.69 -3.93 -15.52
N LEU A 68 -3.65 -4.09 -16.34
CA LEU A 68 -3.01 -5.38 -16.64
C LEU A 68 -1.94 -5.77 -15.61
N HIS A 69 -1.63 -4.88 -14.66
CA HIS A 69 -0.55 -5.07 -13.70
C HIS A 69 -1.05 -4.92 -12.26
N PRO A 70 -0.43 -5.62 -11.29
CA PRO A 70 -0.60 -5.30 -9.88
C PRO A 70 -0.25 -3.83 -9.62
N ARG A 71 -1.06 -3.14 -8.82
CA ARG A 71 -0.85 -1.71 -8.53
C ARG A 71 -1.38 -1.34 -7.16
N ILE A 72 -0.75 -0.35 -6.52
CA ILE A 72 -1.14 0.11 -5.20
C ILE A 72 -2.36 1.02 -5.31
N ALA A 73 -3.45 0.64 -4.64
CA ALA A 73 -4.66 1.43 -4.50
C ALA A 73 -4.91 1.77 -3.04
N PHE A 74 -5.57 2.90 -2.79
CA PHE A 74 -6.01 3.32 -1.46
C PHE A 74 -7.49 3.71 -1.48
N ARG A 75 -8.16 3.62 -0.34
CA ARG A 75 -9.57 4.02 -0.21
C ARG A 75 -9.68 5.55 -0.06
N ASP A 76 -10.52 6.19 -0.88
CA ASP A 76 -10.79 7.65 -0.76
C ASP A 76 -11.64 7.95 0.49
N VAL A 77 -12.60 7.07 0.80
CA VAL A 77 -13.56 7.29 1.89
C VAL A 77 -13.01 6.66 3.16
N THR A 78 -12.93 7.47 4.21
CA THR A 78 -12.54 7.03 5.55
C THR A 78 -13.71 7.31 6.49
N ASN A 79 -14.34 6.29 7.07
CA ASN A 79 -15.39 6.51 8.06
C ASN A 79 -14.78 6.58 9.47
N ARG A 80 -15.36 7.38 10.38
CA ARG A 80 -14.97 7.46 11.80
C ARG A 80 -14.99 6.10 12.50
N THR A 81 -15.81 5.16 12.03
CA THR A 81 -15.88 3.79 12.57
C THR A 81 -14.77 2.88 12.08
N ASN A 82 -13.95 3.30 11.10
CA ASN A 82 -12.85 2.49 10.62
C ASN A 82 -11.69 2.49 11.63
N GLN A 83 -11.23 1.29 11.97
CA GLN A 83 -10.00 1.10 12.77
C GLN A 83 -8.75 1.60 12.05
N ARG A 84 -8.80 1.87 10.74
CA ARG A 84 -7.70 2.45 9.94
C ARG A 84 -8.20 3.63 9.08
N THR A 85 -7.40 4.69 8.99
CA THR A 85 -7.72 5.85 8.14
C THR A 85 -7.14 5.64 6.74
N VAL A 86 -5.87 5.29 6.63
CA VAL A 86 -5.18 4.96 5.39
C VAL A 86 -5.33 3.47 5.15
N ILE A 87 -6.21 3.10 4.24
CA ILE A 87 -6.40 1.72 3.80
C ILE A 87 -5.83 1.57 2.40
N VAL A 88 -4.71 0.85 2.31
CA VAL A 88 -3.94 0.64 1.08
C VAL A 88 -3.76 -0.85 0.81
N SER A 89 -3.74 -1.23 -0.46
CA SER A 89 -3.37 -2.58 -0.89
C SER A 89 -2.79 -2.58 -2.30
N VAL A 90 -1.95 -3.56 -2.62
CA VAL A 90 -1.70 -3.93 -4.02
C VAL A 90 -2.95 -4.66 -4.51
N VAL A 91 -3.64 -4.15 -5.51
CA VAL A 91 -4.77 -4.84 -6.15
C VAL A 91 -4.25 -5.72 -7.29
N PRO A 92 -4.92 -6.84 -7.62
CA PRO A 92 -4.45 -7.75 -8.65
C PRO A 92 -4.57 -7.12 -10.06
N PRO A 93 -3.89 -7.71 -11.07
CA PRO A 93 -4.18 -7.39 -12.47
C PRO A 93 -5.62 -7.80 -12.82
N GLU A 94 -6.11 -7.33 -13.97
CA GLU A 94 -7.41 -7.71 -14.51
C GLU A 94 -8.60 -7.29 -13.63
N VAL A 95 -8.45 -6.15 -12.95
CA VAL A 95 -9.54 -5.48 -12.20
C VAL A 95 -9.65 -4.03 -12.61
N VAL A 96 -10.85 -3.48 -12.56
CA VAL A 96 -11.13 -2.06 -12.85
C VAL A 96 -11.43 -1.38 -11.53
N ILE A 97 -10.96 -0.16 -11.29
CA ILE A 97 -11.20 0.53 -10.01
C ILE A 97 -12.00 1.81 -10.25
N THR A 98 -13.04 2.00 -9.44
CA THR A 98 -13.81 3.24 -9.40
C THR A 98 -13.00 4.39 -8.79
N ASN A 99 -13.50 5.61 -8.89
CA ASN A 99 -12.87 6.79 -8.29
C ASN A 99 -12.71 6.71 -6.77
N LYS A 100 -13.43 5.79 -6.09
CA LYS A 100 -13.32 5.55 -4.64
C LYS A 100 -12.13 4.69 -4.21
N GLY A 101 -11.42 4.10 -5.17
CA GLY A 101 -10.15 3.41 -4.97
C GLY A 101 -9.07 4.01 -5.86
N PRO A 102 -8.69 5.28 -5.68
CA PRO A 102 -7.56 5.85 -6.41
C PRO A 102 -6.33 4.95 -6.29
N TYR A 103 -5.52 4.91 -7.34
CA TYR A 103 -4.30 4.12 -7.39
C TYR A 103 -3.09 4.96 -7.78
N LEU A 104 -1.93 4.52 -7.33
CA LEU A 104 -0.66 5.21 -7.54
C LEU A 104 -0.10 4.88 -8.94
N LEU A 105 0.46 5.89 -9.58
CA LEU A 105 1.20 5.79 -10.83
C LEU A 105 2.68 6.07 -10.55
N TRP A 106 3.55 5.34 -11.24
CA TRP A 106 5.00 5.34 -10.99
C TRP A 106 5.76 5.73 -12.25
N PRO A 107 5.87 7.04 -12.57
CA PRO A 107 6.70 7.50 -13.69
C PRO A 107 8.18 7.28 -13.43
N LYS A 108 8.57 7.13 -12.16
CA LYS A 108 9.90 6.78 -11.66
C LYS A 108 9.76 5.80 -10.49
N GLY A 109 10.84 5.07 -10.21
CA GLY A 109 10.90 4.08 -9.14
C GLY A 109 10.72 2.65 -9.65
N SER A 110 11.30 1.72 -8.91
CA SER A 110 11.26 0.28 -9.12
C SER A 110 10.12 -0.37 -8.34
N THR A 111 9.80 -1.64 -8.60
CA THR A 111 8.80 -2.37 -7.80
C THR A 111 9.18 -2.50 -6.31
N PRO A 112 10.46 -2.69 -5.93
CA PRO A 112 10.90 -2.52 -4.55
C PRO A 112 10.51 -1.17 -3.93
N ASP A 113 10.67 -0.05 -4.66
CA ASP A 113 10.26 1.27 -4.15
C ASP A 113 8.75 1.34 -3.90
N GLN A 114 7.94 0.67 -4.74
CA GLN A 114 6.50 0.54 -4.54
C GLN A 114 6.19 -0.25 -3.26
N ALA A 115 6.86 -1.38 -3.04
CA ALA A 115 6.72 -2.19 -1.83
C ALA A 115 7.14 -1.40 -0.57
N TYR A 116 8.20 -0.60 -0.65
CA TYR A 116 8.60 0.30 0.42
C TYR A 116 7.49 1.28 0.80
N VAL A 117 6.96 2.03 -0.18
CA VAL A 117 5.87 2.98 0.07
C VAL A 117 4.61 2.29 0.58
N LEU A 118 4.28 1.11 0.07
CA LEU A 118 3.18 0.29 0.57
C LEU A 118 3.38 -0.06 2.06
N GLY A 119 4.58 -0.47 2.45
CA GLY A 119 4.92 -0.80 3.83
C GLY A 119 4.74 0.40 4.77
N ILE A 120 5.25 1.58 4.37
CA ILE A 120 5.04 2.83 5.11
C ILE A 120 3.55 3.11 5.28
N MET A 121 2.81 3.16 4.18
CA MET A 121 1.38 3.50 4.18
C MET A 121 0.50 2.50 4.95
N SER A 122 0.95 1.24 5.06
CA SER A 122 0.22 0.19 5.77
C SER A 122 0.49 0.19 7.28
N SER A 123 1.51 0.90 7.75
CA SER A 123 1.90 0.97 9.17
C SER A 123 0.90 1.77 10.02
N LEU A 124 0.83 1.44 11.32
CA LEU A 124 0.12 2.25 12.30
C LEU A 124 0.73 3.62 12.48
N ILE A 125 2.06 3.76 12.31
CA ILE A 125 2.78 5.01 12.52
C ILE A 125 2.32 6.05 11.49
N PHE A 126 2.28 5.65 10.22
CA PHE A 126 1.77 6.50 9.14
C PHE A 126 0.30 6.83 9.37
N ASP A 127 -0.51 5.84 9.73
CA ASP A 127 -1.94 6.01 9.93
C ASP A 127 -2.28 6.93 11.11
N TRP A 128 -1.53 6.82 12.21
CA TRP A 128 -1.65 7.72 13.37
C TRP A 128 -1.42 9.17 12.97
N TYR A 129 -0.40 9.43 12.14
CA TYR A 129 -0.15 10.77 11.62
C TYR A 129 -1.28 11.23 10.70
N SER A 130 -1.71 10.39 9.76
CA SER A 130 -2.80 10.72 8.83
C SER A 130 -4.12 11.05 9.55
N ARG A 131 -4.44 10.34 10.64
CA ARG A 131 -5.61 10.60 11.51
C ARG A 131 -5.67 12.00 12.10
N ARG A 132 -4.54 12.72 12.17
CA ARG A 132 -4.50 14.10 12.66
C ARG A 132 -5.05 15.11 11.66
N PHE A 133 -5.18 14.73 10.38
CA PHE A 133 -5.53 15.63 9.28
C PHE A 133 -6.73 15.14 8.46
N VAL A 134 -7.02 13.84 8.47
CA VAL A 134 -8.12 13.25 7.71
C VAL A 134 -9.36 13.13 8.59
N GLU A 135 -10.44 13.77 8.16
CA GLU A 135 -11.74 13.69 8.84
C GLU A 135 -12.67 12.65 8.18
N GLU A 136 -13.00 12.83 6.89
CA GLU A 136 -13.95 11.96 6.17
C GLU A 136 -13.40 11.37 4.86
N ALA A 137 -12.47 12.07 4.21
CA ALA A 137 -11.95 11.65 2.91
C ALA A 137 -10.46 11.93 2.77
N LEU A 138 -9.71 10.91 2.38
CA LEU A 138 -8.31 11.01 2.02
C LEU A 138 -8.19 11.49 0.57
N ASN A 139 -8.29 12.80 0.37
CA ASN A 139 -8.10 13.42 -0.94
C ASN A 139 -6.61 13.52 -1.31
N PHE A 140 -6.31 13.73 -2.60
CA PHE A 140 -4.93 13.80 -3.09
C PHE A 140 -4.10 14.95 -2.51
N TYR A 141 -4.72 16.05 -2.08
CA TYR A 141 -3.99 17.18 -1.49
C TYR A 141 -3.40 16.80 -0.12
N LEU A 142 -4.19 16.14 0.72
CA LEU A 142 -3.72 15.57 1.98
C LEU A 142 -2.72 14.45 1.73
N PHE A 143 -3.07 13.51 0.86
CA PHE A 143 -2.25 12.34 0.55
C PHE A 143 -0.84 12.72 0.09
N ASN A 144 -0.73 13.65 -0.85
CA ASN A 144 0.55 14.09 -1.41
C ASN A 144 1.39 14.92 -0.42
N SER A 145 0.80 15.38 0.68
CA SER A 145 1.49 16.16 1.71
C SER A 145 2.02 15.30 2.88
N PHE A 146 1.66 14.02 2.94
CA PHE A 146 2.06 13.15 4.05
C PHE A 146 3.55 12.77 3.97
N PRO A 147 4.26 12.78 5.11
CA PRO A 147 5.70 12.54 5.14
C PRO A 147 6.00 11.06 4.94
N VAL A 148 6.70 10.74 3.85
CA VAL A 148 7.30 9.43 3.61
C VAL A 148 8.82 9.57 3.75
N PRO A 149 9.46 8.89 4.71
CA PRO A 149 10.92 8.92 4.84
C PRO A 149 11.58 8.46 3.55
N ARG A 150 12.67 9.13 3.17
CA ARG A 150 13.42 8.76 1.97
C ARG A 150 14.04 7.38 2.18
N ALA A 151 13.77 6.46 1.26
CA ALA A 151 14.42 5.16 1.25
C ALA A 151 15.93 5.36 1.04
N SER A 152 16.74 4.82 1.95
CA SER A 152 18.15 4.55 1.64
C SER A 152 18.20 3.23 0.88
N THR A 153 18.79 3.24 -0.32
CA THR A 153 18.93 2.05 -1.19
C THR A 153 19.68 0.92 -0.50
N ASP A 154 20.61 1.26 0.39
CA ASP A 154 21.44 0.33 1.16
C ASP A 154 21.04 0.26 2.64
N GLY A 155 19.92 0.90 3.01
CA GLY A 155 19.44 0.93 4.38
C GLY A 155 18.77 -0.38 4.77
N VAL A 156 19.30 -1.06 5.79
CA VAL A 156 18.75 -2.32 6.32
C VAL A 156 17.26 -2.19 6.65
N LEU A 157 16.83 -1.03 7.20
CA LEU A 157 15.41 -0.77 7.48
C LEU A 157 14.56 -0.68 6.20
N SER A 158 15.04 0.00 5.16
CA SER A 158 14.33 0.09 3.87
C SER A 158 14.14 -1.30 3.26
N MET A 159 15.21 -2.11 3.25
CA MET A 159 15.18 -3.48 2.72
C MET A 159 14.18 -4.34 3.50
N GLN A 160 14.17 -4.24 4.83
CA GLN A 160 13.22 -5.00 5.64
C GLN A 160 11.77 -4.59 5.34
N ILE A 161 11.48 -3.30 5.20
CA ILE A 161 10.13 -2.83 4.83
C ILE A 161 9.71 -3.40 3.48
N VAL A 162 10.61 -3.39 2.49
CA VAL A 162 10.38 -3.97 1.16
C VAL A 162 10.04 -5.45 1.25
N GLU A 163 10.82 -6.22 2.01
CA GLU A 163 10.61 -7.66 2.19
C GLU A 163 9.26 -7.96 2.87
N LEU A 164 9.00 -7.32 4.02
CA LEU A 164 7.77 -7.50 4.80
C LEU A 164 6.54 -7.12 3.97
N ALA A 165 6.53 -5.92 3.39
CA ALA A 165 5.39 -5.43 2.62
C ALA A 165 5.18 -6.25 1.34
N GLY A 166 6.26 -6.64 0.66
CA GLY A 166 6.19 -7.50 -0.51
C GLY A 166 5.54 -8.85 -0.18
N ARG A 167 5.98 -9.51 0.88
CA ARG A 167 5.46 -10.82 1.29
C ARG A 167 4.01 -10.75 1.77
N LEU A 168 3.65 -9.72 2.54
CA LEU A 168 2.30 -9.47 3.04
C LEU A 168 1.30 -9.14 1.91
N ALA A 169 1.77 -8.46 0.85
CA ALA A 169 0.94 -8.06 -0.28
C ALA A 169 0.66 -9.17 -1.31
N CYS A 170 1.33 -10.32 -1.20
CA CYS A 170 1.29 -11.37 -2.21
C CYS A 170 0.65 -12.67 -1.69
N PRO A 171 -0.67 -12.69 -1.39
CA PRO A 171 -1.31 -13.86 -0.81
C PRO A 171 -1.52 -15.01 -1.81
N ASP A 172 -1.49 -14.75 -3.12
CA ASP A 172 -1.79 -15.75 -4.14
C ASP A 172 -1.05 -15.50 -5.47
N LYS A 173 -1.24 -16.42 -6.41
CA LYS A 173 -0.54 -16.44 -7.70
C LYS A 173 -0.74 -15.19 -8.58
N ARG A 174 -1.81 -14.41 -8.37
CA ARG A 174 -2.06 -13.16 -9.12
C ARG A 174 -0.95 -12.14 -8.90
N PHE A 175 -0.22 -12.26 -7.79
CA PHE A 175 0.87 -11.37 -7.40
C PHE A 175 2.26 -11.95 -7.69
N ALA A 176 2.36 -13.11 -8.35
CA ALA A 176 3.65 -13.78 -8.60
C ALA A 176 4.65 -12.89 -9.35
N ALA A 177 4.18 -12.08 -10.31
CA ALA A 177 5.05 -11.14 -11.03
C ALA A 177 5.61 -10.05 -10.11
N PHE A 178 4.78 -9.49 -9.22
CA PHE A 178 5.19 -8.49 -8.24
C PHE A 178 6.19 -9.09 -7.23
N ALA A 179 5.83 -10.24 -6.64
CA ALA A 179 6.66 -10.97 -5.69
C ALA A 179 8.06 -11.29 -6.24
N ARG A 180 8.13 -11.73 -7.51
CA ARG A 180 9.40 -12.04 -8.19
C ARG A 180 10.30 -10.83 -8.33
N VAL A 181 9.77 -9.66 -8.70
CA VAL A 181 10.59 -8.44 -8.87
C VAL A 181 11.03 -7.89 -7.51
N VAL A 182 10.20 -8.03 -6.48
CA VAL A 182 10.56 -7.64 -5.11
C VAL A 182 11.56 -8.61 -4.47
N GLY A 183 11.59 -9.88 -4.90
CA GLY A 183 12.48 -10.90 -4.37
C GLY A 183 11.88 -11.71 -3.21
N VAL A 184 10.54 -11.79 -3.12
CA VAL A 184 9.82 -12.50 -2.04
C VAL A 184 8.98 -13.66 -2.58
N LYS A 185 8.58 -14.55 -1.68
CA LYS A 185 7.60 -15.61 -1.99
C LYS A 185 6.17 -15.02 -2.03
N TYR A 186 5.31 -15.61 -2.84
CA TYR A 186 3.87 -15.41 -2.77
C TYR A 186 3.19 -16.65 -2.17
N GLY A 187 1.97 -16.49 -1.66
CA GLY A 187 1.17 -17.57 -1.09
C GLY A 187 0.55 -17.16 0.24
N GLN A 188 -0.46 -17.92 0.66
CA GLN A 188 -1.18 -17.65 1.90
C GLN A 188 -0.21 -17.74 3.09
N LEU A 189 -0.24 -16.72 3.94
CA LEU A 189 0.41 -16.73 5.25
C LEU A 189 -0.55 -17.34 6.27
N LYS A 190 -0.01 -18.03 7.27
CA LYS A 190 -0.81 -18.32 8.46
C LYS A 190 -1.09 -17.01 9.21
N ASP A 191 -2.18 -16.97 9.96
CA ASP A 191 -2.63 -15.73 10.61
C ASP A 191 -1.61 -15.23 11.64
N ASP A 192 -0.99 -16.14 12.41
CA ASP A 192 0.07 -15.82 13.38
C ASP A 192 1.34 -15.28 12.71
N GLU A 193 1.77 -15.90 11.61
CA GLU A 193 2.91 -15.42 10.81
C GLU A 193 2.62 -14.04 10.22
N LYS A 194 1.41 -13.84 9.66
CA LYS A 194 0.99 -12.57 9.09
C LYS A 194 0.97 -11.45 10.15
N GLU A 195 0.41 -11.72 11.32
CA GLU A 195 0.35 -10.75 12.41
C GLU A 195 1.74 -10.38 12.92
N ASP A 196 2.63 -11.36 13.11
CA ASP A 196 4.01 -11.10 13.53
C ASP A 196 4.76 -10.20 12.53
N MET A 197 4.61 -10.47 11.23
CA MET A 197 5.18 -9.63 10.17
C MET A 197 4.62 -8.20 10.18
N VAL A 198 3.33 -8.02 10.51
CA VAL A 198 2.72 -6.69 10.65
C VAL A 198 3.29 -5.95 11.88
N HIS A 199 3.48 -6.65 13.00
CA HIS A 199 4.10 -6.08 14.19
C HIS A 199 5.56 -5.68 13.96
N GLU A 200 6.30 -6.50 13.21
CA GLU A 200 7.66 -6.19 12.81
C GLU A 200 7.69 -4.96 11.88
N LEU A 201 6.79 -4.90 10.89
CA LEU A 201 6.69 -3.76 9.98
C LEU A 201 6.48 -2.46 10.75
N ASP A 202 5.53 -2.42 11.70
CA ASP A 202 5.29 -1.23 12.52
C ASP A 202 6.55 -0.82 13.32
N ALA A 203 7.31 -1.79 13.84
CA ALA A 203 8.53 -1.52 14.59
C ALA A 203 9.66 -0.96 13.71
N VAL A 204 9.86 -1.53 12.52
CA VAL A 204 10.87 -1.08 11.55
C VAL A 204 10.53 0.31 11.03
N VAL A 205 9.25 0.56 10.73
CA VAL A 205 8.78 1.89 10.34
C VAL A 205 8.98 2.89 11.47
N ALA A 206 8.70 2.53 12.72
CA ALA A 206 8.96 3.43 13.87
C ALA A 206 10.43 3.86 13.96
N HIS A 207 11.38 2.94 13.77
CA HIS A 207 12.81 3.27 13.70
C HIS A 207 13.14 4.21 12.53
N LEU A 208 12.56 3.95 11.36
CA LEU A 208 12.77 4.76 10.16
C LEU A 208 12.26 6.20 10.32
N TYR A 209 11.18 6.40 11.08
CA TYR A 209 10.70 7.74 11.47
C TYR A 209 11.50 8.37 12.62
N GLY A 210 12.51 7.69 13.16
CA GLY A 210 13.33 8.17 14.28
C GLY A 210 12.61 8.17 15.63
N LEU A 211 11.56 7.36 15.78
CA LEU A 211 10.78 7.30 17.01
C LEU A 211 11.56 6.55 18.10
N ASN A 212 11.44 7.03 19.33
CA ASN A 212 11.87 6.27 20.50
C ASN A 212 10.72 5.42 21.08
N GLN A 213 11.06 4.54 22.02
CA GLN A 213 10.09 3.62 22.63
C GLN A 213 8.90 4.35 23.29
N LYS A 214 9.12 5.49 23.97
CA LYS A 214 8.04 6.24 24.61
C LYS A 214 7.08 6.85 23.58
N GLN A 215 7.62 7.35 22.48
CA GLN A 215 6.83 7.89 21.37
C GLN A 215 6.02 6.78 20.68
N LEU A 216 6.62 5.62 20.47
CA LEU A 216 5.92 4.46 19.91
C LEU A 216 4.76 4.02 20.82
N THR A 217 4.99 3.92 22.14
CA THR A 217 3.92 3.64 23.10
C THR A 217 2.81 4.68 23.03
N HIS A 218 3.16 5.98 23.02
CA HIS A 218 2.18 7.06 22.92
C HIS A 218 1.31 6.97 21.65
N ILE A 219 1.89 6.59 20.51
CA ILE A 219 1.14 6.36 19.27
C ILE A 219 0.08 5.30 19.47
N PHE A 220 0.42 4.16 20.09
CA PHE A 220 -0.54 3.08 20.34
C PHE A 220 -1.64 3.50 21.32
N GLU A 221 -1.27 4.15 22.42
CA GLU A 221 -2.21 4.63 23.45
C GLU A 221 -3.24 5.63 22.90
N THR A 222 -2.85 6.42 21.89
CA THR A 222 -3.67 7.50 21.34
C THR A 222 -4.23 7.21 19.95
N PHE A 223 -4.06 6.00 19.44
CA PHE A 223 -4.41 5.65 18.06
C PHE A 223 -5.91 5.66 17.79
N HIS A 224 -6.68 5.04 18.69
CA HIS A 224 -8.12 4.97 18.61
C HIS A 224 -8.73 4.92 20.01
N GLU A 225 -9.84 5.60 20.22
CA GLU A 225 -10.51 5.59 21.53
C GLU A 225 -11.12 4.21 21.78
N GLY A 226 -10.76 3.59 22.91
CA GLY A 226 -11.33 2.31 23.34
C GLY A 226 -10.88 1.06 22.58
N TRP A 227 -9.85 1.14 21.74
CA TRP A 227 -9.27 -0.07 21.12
C TRP A 227 -8.36 -0.83 22.09
N ASP A 228 -8.37 -2.16 21.99
CA ASP A 228 -7.46 -3.03 22.74
C ASP A 228 -6.11 -3.14 22.00
N TYR A 229 -5.11 -2.39 22.49
CA TYR A 229 -3.82 -2.26 21.83
C TYR A 229 -2.67 -2.97 22.56
N GLU A 230 -2.89 -3.47 23.76
CA GLU A 230 -1.81 -3.87 24.67
C GLU A 230 -0.98 -5.02 24.11
N ASP A 231 -1.64 -6.05 23.57
CA ASP A 231 -0.95 -7.21 23.01
C ASP A 231 -0.19 -6.85 21.72
N ARG A 232 -0.80 -6.04 20.85
CA ARG A 232 -0.14 -5.51 19.64
C ARG A 232 1.08 -4.66 20.01
N LEU A 233 0.94 -3.75 20.97
CA LEU A 233 2.02 -2.92 21.46
C LEU A 233 3.15 -3.77 22.03
N ARG A 234 2.84 -4.80 22.82
CA ARG A 234 3.84 -5.71 23.40
C ARG A 234 4.63 -6.43 22.30
N ALA A 235 3.95 -6.94 21.27
CA ALA A 235 4.57 -7.61 20.13
C ALA A 235 5.43 -6.65 19.29
N THR A 236 4.91 -5.46 18.95
CA THR A 236 5.68 -4.44 18.22
C THR A 236 6.89 -3.97 19.02
N LEU A 237 6.76 -3.78 20.35
CA LEU A 237 7.89 -3.39 21.21
C LEU A 237 8.98 -4.46 21.30
N LYS A 238 8.62 -5.74 21.18
CA LYS A 238 9.60 -6.84 21.10
C LYS A 238 10.46 -6.67 19.85
N HIS A 239 9.83 -6.57 18.67
CA HIS A 239 10.52 -6.32 17.40
C HIS A 239 11.32 -5.03 17.42
N PHE A 240 10.77 -3.95 17.99
CA PHE A 240 11.45 -2.66 18.10
C PHE A 240 12.76 -2.77 18.89
N LYS A 241 12.78 -3.50 20.01
CA LYS A 241 14.00 -3.73 20.80
C LYS A 241 15.01 -4.62 20.07
N GLU A 242 14.55 -5.64 19.35
CA GLU A 242 15.40 -6.52 18.56
C GLU A 242 16.08 -5.76 17.41
N TRP A 243 15.32 -4.94 16.69
CA TRP A 243 15.85 -4.06 15.64
C TRP A 243 16.82 -3.02 16.18
N LYS A 244 16.53 -2.42 17.34
CA LYS A 244 17.46 -1.50 17.99
C LYS A 244 18.83 -2.13 18.25
N LYS A 245 18.86 -3.39 18.68
CA LYS A 245 20.11 -4.14 18.86
C LYS A 245 20.81 -4.42 17.53
N LYS A 246 20.07 -4.82 16.49
CA LYS A 246 20.63 -5.07 15.14
C LYS A 246 21.30 -3.81 14.58
N LEU A 247 20.63 -2.67 14.68
CA LEU A 247 21.14 -1.39 14.17
C LEU A 247 22.42 -0.93 14.89
N TRP A 248 22.51 -1.15 16.21
CA TRP A 248 23.72 -0.85 16.98
C TRP A 248 24.94 -1.71 16.63
N ILE A 249 24.74 -2.89 16.03
CA ILE A 249 25.84 -3.78 15.62
C ILE A 249 26.34 -3.39 14.21
N THR A 250 25.51 -2.72 13.43
CA THR A 250 25.80 -2.33 12.04
C THR A 250 26.39 -0.92 11.89
N GLU A 251 26.45 -0.14 12.99
CA GLU A 251 27.17 1.15 13.09
C GLU A 251 28.61 0.94 13.59
#